data_AF-A0A6M0BV23-F1
#
_entry.id   AF-A0A6M0BV23-F1
#
_cell.length_a   1.000
_cell.length_b   1.000
_cell.length_c   1.000
_cell.angle_alpha   90.00
_cell.angle_beta   90.00
_cell.angle_gamma   90.00
#
_symmetry.space_group_name_H-M   'P 1'
#
loop_
_entity.id
_entity.type
_entity.pdbx_description
1 polymer ?
#
loop_
_entity_poly.entity_id
_entity_poly.type
_entity_poly.pdbx_seq_one_letter_code
_entity_poly.pdbx_strand_id
1 'polypeptide(L)'
;MTQTAYRFYLKIQQVEKVCLFELAWGRGQQLSVTIPYPENLTIFYQDWQTKYLSFYHRALRGRVVSTGTIIRQVDWEQKLVQAEAKLLCEFHRWLRHEELFEIRAIIAQAAKQKTENFLPSQHNTHVPTIDIFLTCNCQELCRLPWEVWEITEFAASSKIRIVRQPINIHDTPVNYQSKPCRGKARVLAILGDDTGLNFQVDREAVKSLSPIAEVEFVGWQPHERQAQLKDKIVKAIKDERGWDILFFAGHSNENLNTGGELAIAPGISLSMI
;
A
#
# COMPACT_ATOMS: atom_id res chain seq x y z
N MET A 1 -14.50 31.59 12.10
CA MET A 1 -13.19 30.91 12.07
C MET A 1 -13.39 29.52 11.50
N THR A 2 -13.06 29.31 10.23
CA THR A 2 -13.12 27.98 9.58
C THR A 2 -11.95 27.14 10.09
N GLN A 3 -12.24 25.99 10.70
CA GLN A 3 -11.22 25.06 11.18
C GLN A 3 -10.58 24.37 9.96
N THR A 4 -9.31 24.66 9.64
CA THR A 4 -8.61 24.00 8.53
C THR A 4 -8.50 22.50 8.79
N ALA A 5 -9.01 21.69 7.86
CA ALA A 5 -8.91 20.24 7.94
C ALA A 5 -7.58 19.77 7.33
N TYR A 6 -6.89 18.86 8.02
CA TYR A 6 -5.67 18.20 7.54
C TYR A 6 -5.88 16.70 7.26
N ARG A 7 -7.13 16.25 7.36
CA ARG A 7 -7.59 14.91 7.05
C ARG A 7 -8.74 15.03 6.06
N PHE A 8 -8.63 14.29 4.97
CA PHE A 8 -9.60 14.23 3.89
C PHE A 8 -10.05 12.79 3.72
N TYR A 9 -11.33 12.59 3.41
CA TYR A 9 -11.88 11.29 3.07
C TYR A 9 -12.28 11.36 1.61
N LEU A 10 -11.60 10.59 0.76
CA LEU A 10 -11.89 10.51 -0.65
C LEU A 10 -12.52 9.16 -0.96
N LYS A 11 -13.77 9.18 -1.38
CA LYS A 11 -14.50 8.00 -1.83
C LYS A 11 -14.60 8.03 -3.34
N ILE A 12 -14.21 6.93 -3.99
CA ILE A 12 -14.23 6.79 -5.44
C ILE A 12 -15.12 5.62 -5.81
N GLN A 13 -16.15 5.90 -6.59
CA GLN A 13 -17.11 4.89 -7.01
C GLN A 13 -17.15 4.82 -8.53
N GLN A 14 -16.79 3.66 -9.07
CA GLN A 14 -17.03 3.38 -10.48
C GLN A 14 -18.44 2.83 -10.66
N VAL A 15 -19.20 3.45 -11.57
CA VAL A 15 -20.49 2.97 -12.06
C VAL A 15 -20.42 3.02 -13.59
N GLU A 16 -20.48 1.86 -14.23
CA GLU A 16 -20.31 1.73 -15.68
C GLU A 16 -19.00 2.40 -16.17
N LYS A 17 -19.12 3.44 -17.02
CA LYS A 17 -18.01 4.16 -17.63
C LYS A 17 -17.71 5.50 -16.96
N VAL A 18 -18.23 5.74 -15.75
CA VAL A 18 -17.96 6.95 -14.99
C VAL A 18 -17.44 6.62 -13.59
N CYS A 19 -16.68 7.55 -13.03
CA CYS A 19 -16.22 7.51 -11.65
C CYS A 19 -16.70 8.76 -10.91
N LEU A 20 -17.40 8.53 -9.81
CA LEU A 20 -17.77 9.55 -8.84
C LEU A 20 -16.65 9.68 -7.81
N PHE A 21 -16.11 10.87 -7.66
CA PHE A 21 -15.15 11.27 -6.63
C PHE A 21 -15.90 12.11 -5.59
N GLU A 22 -15.96 11.64 -4.35
CA GLU A 22 -16.55 12.35 -3.21
C GLU A 22 -15.46 12.67 -2.20
N LEU A 23 -15.09 13.93 -2.08
CA LEU A 23 -14.16 14.44 -1.09
C LEU A 23 -14.94 14.98 0.11
N ALA A 24 -14.67 14.48 1.31
CA ALA A 24 -15.23 14.98 2.56
C ALA A 24 -14.13 15.42 3.54
N TRP A 25 -14.38 16.48 4.30
CA TRP A 25 -13.44 17.01 5.29
C TRP A 25 -14.12 17.86 6.37
N GLY A 26 -13.36 18.21 7.41
CA GLY A 26 -13.80 19.14 8.45
C GLY A 26 -15.07 18.67 9.18
N ARG A 27 -16.00 19.60 9.41
CA ARG A 27 -17.29 19.34 10.09
C ARG A 27 -18.44 19.26 9.08
N GLY A 28 -18.39 18.25 8.21
CA GLY A 28 -19.46 17.97 7.25
C GLY A 28 -19.32 18.69 5.90
N GLN A 29 -18.12 19.17 5.56
CA GLN A 29 -17.86 19.71 4.22
C GLN A 29 -17.67 18.55 3.25
N GLN A 30 -18.27 18.65 2.07
CA GLN A 30 -18.15 17.65 1.00
C GLN A 30 -18.18 18.30 -0.37
N LEU A 31 -17.52 17.66 -1.33
CA LEU A 31 -17.51 18.00 -2.74
C LEU A 31 -17.57 16.71 -3.55
N SER A 32 -18.49 16.63 -4.51
CA SER A 32 -18.65 15.46 -5.36
C SER A 32 -18.50 15.85 -6.82
N VAL A 33 -17.73 15.06 -7.57
CA VAL A 33 -17.40 15.27 -8.97
C VAL A 33 -17.51 13.95 -9.72
N THR A 34 -18.15 13.95 -10.88
CA THR A 34 -18.23 12.76 -11.76
C THR A 34 -17.41 12.98 -13.02
N ILE A 35 -16.50 12.06 -13.33
CA ILE A 35 -15.71 12.09 -14.56
C ILE A 35 -15.78 10.75 -15.30
N PRO A 36 -15.56 10.72 -16.63
CA PRO A 36 -15.43 9.48 -17.37
C PRO A 36 -14.28 8.61 -16.84
N TYR A 37 -14.49 7.30 -16.76
CA TYR A 37 -13.43 6.34 -16.49
C TYR A 37 -12.75 5.94 -17.80
N PRO A 38 -11.43 6.12 -17.94
CA PRO A 38 -10.70 5.76 -19.14
C PRO A 38 -10.61 4.24 -19.30
N GLU A 39 -11.25 3.70 -20.35
CA GLU A 39 -11.23 2.25 -20.63
C GLU A 39 -9.79 1.70 -20.80
N ASN A 40 -8.90 2.51 -21.38
CA ASN A 40 -7.49 2.14 -21.57
C ASN A 40 -6.72 1.96 -20.26
N LEU A 41 -7.17 2.57 -19.16
CA LEU A 41 -6.46 2.49 -17.88
C LEU A 41 -6.46 1.06 -17.34
N THR A 42 -7.60 0.36 -17.42
CA THR A 42 -7.68 -1.06 -17.05
C THR A 42 -6.78 -1.92 -17.93
N ILE A 43 -6.73 -1.64 -19.24
CA ILE A 43 -5.90 -2.37 -20.20
C ILE A 43 -4.41 -2.17 -19.89
N PHE A 44 -3.99 -0.93 -19.65
CA PHE A 44 -2.59 -0.62 -19.32
C PHE A 44 -2.17 -1.18 -17.97
N TYR A 45 -3.07 -1.21 -16.99
CA TYR A 45 -2.82 -1.88 -15.71
C TYR A 45 -2.58 -3.38 -15.91
N GLN A 46 -3.42 -4.06 -16.68
CA GLN A 46 -3.28 -5.49 -16.96
C GLN A 46 -2.01 -5.81 -17.75
N ASP A 47 -1.63 -4.98 -18.73
CA ASP A 47 -0.37 -5.15 -19.47
C ASP A 47 0.84 -4.97 -18.54
N TRP A 48 0.86 -3.89 -17.74
CA TRP A 48 1.90 -3.66 -16.74
C TRP A 48 2.01 -4.84 -15.77
N GLN A 49 0.90 -5.31 -15.20
CA GLN A 49 0.89 -6.45 -14.27
C GLN A 49 1.47 -7.71 -14.93
N THR A 50 1.08 -7.98 -16.18
CA THR A 50 1.59 -9.12 -16.93
C THR A 50 3.10 -9.03 -17.18
N LYS A 51 3.61 -7.84 -17.54
CA LYS A 51 5.05 -7.63 -17.74
C LYS A 51 5.83 -7.70 -16.43
N TYR A 52 5.28 -7.14 -15.36
CA TYR A 52 5.85 -7.18 -14.01
C TYR A 52 6.04 -8.64 -13.57
N LEU A 53 4.97 -9.44 -13.61
CA LEU A 53 5.01 -10.86 -13.26
C LEU A 53 5.97 -11.63 -14.17
N SER A 54 6.00 -11.33 -15.47
CA SER A 54 6.93 -11.99 -16.41
C SER A 54 8.39 -11.65 -16.15
N PHE A 55 8.69 -10.39 -15.79
CA PHE A 55 10.02 -9.94 -15.44
C PHE A 55 10.51 -10.63 -14.16
N TYR A 56 9.74 -10.55 -13.08
CA TYR A 56 10.14 -11.10 -11.79
C TYR A 56 10.10 -12.64 -11.73
N HIS A 57 9.18 -13.29 -12.46
CA HIS A 57 9.20 -14.75 -12.58
C HIS A 57 10.48 -15.25 -13.26
N ARG A 58 11.06 -14.48 -14.18
CA ARG A 58 12.31 -14.84 -14.89
C ARG A 58 13.57 -14.35 -14.18
N ALA A 59 13.51 -13.22 -13.49
CA ALA A 59 14.66 -12.61 -12.84
C ALA A 59 14.97 -13.21 -11.46
N LEU A 60 13.97 -13.70 -10.71
CA LEU A 60 14.12 -14.10 -9.30
C LEU A 60 13.99 -15.61 -9.00
N ARG A 61 13.58 -16.45 -9.94
CA ARG A 61 13.62 -17.91 -9.75
C ARG A 61 14.97 -18.47 -10.23
N GLY A 62 15.67 -19.20 -9.35
CA GLY A 62 16.97 -19.79 -9.59
C GLY A 62 17.08 -20.43 -10.98
N ARG A 63 18.16 -20.09 -11.71
CA ARG A 63 18.41 -20.56 -13.08
C ARG A 63 18.45 -22.09 -13.12
N VAL A 64 17.68 -22.69 -14.01
CA VAL A 64 18.00 -24.02 -14.54
C VAL A 64 19.28 -23.87 -15.36
N VAL A 65 20.38 -24.40 -14.84
CA VAL A 65 21.64 -24.49 -15.58
C VAL A 65 21.48 -25.56 -16.65
N SER A 66 21.49 -25.11 -17.90
CA SER A 66 21.41 -25.86 -19.16
C SER A 66 20.00 -26.20 -19.66
N THR A 67 19.58 -25.47 -20.69
CA THR A 67 18.81 -26.05 -21.79
C THR A 67 19.09 -25.18 -23.02
N GLY A 68 19.78 -25.77 -24.00
CA GLY A 68 20.22 -25.07 -25.21
C GLY A 68 19.02 -24.77 -26.10
N THR A 69 18.60 -23.51 -26.15
CA THR A 69 17.74 -23.00 -27.22
C THR A 69 18.09 -21.53 -27.41
N ILE A 70 18.35 -21.12 -28.66
CA ILE A 70 18.59 -19.71 -29.02
C ILE A 70 17.25 -18.98 -28.88
N ILE A 71 16.89 -18.59 -27.67
CA ILE A 71 15.72 -17.77 -27.39
C ILE A 71 16.16 -16.33 -27.63
N ARG A 72 15.56 -15.65 -28.62
CA ARG A 72 15.69 -14.20 -28.79
C ARG A 72 15.36 -13.56 -27.44
N GLN A 73 16.37 -13.03 -26.75
CA GLN A 73 16.20 -12.46 -25.42
C GLN A 73 15.21 -11.29 -25.53
N VAL A 74 13.98 -11.54 -25.10
CA VAL A 74 12.99 -10.48 -24.95
C VAL A 74 13.48 -9.63 -23.80
N ASP A 75 13.75 -8.35 -24.08
CA ASP A 75 14.08 -7.37 -23.06
C ASP A 75 12.82 -7.05 -22.24
N TRP A 76 12.63 -7.82 -21.17
CA TRP A 76 11.49 -7.66 -20.26
C TRP A 76 11.62 -6.41 -19.40
N GLU A 77 12.84 -5.95 -19.14
CA GLU A 77 13.09 -4.72 -18.39
C GLU A 77 12.55 -3.52 -19.19
N GLN A 78 12.95 -3.39 -20.45
CA GLN A 78 12.46 -2.33 -21.32
C GLN A 78 10.93 -2.40 -21.50
N LYS A 79 10.36 -3.60 -21.65
CA LYS A 79 8.90 -3.77 -21.77
C LYS A 79 8.16 -3.39 -20.49
N LEU A 80 8.72 -3.71 -19.31
CA LEU A 80 8.14 -3.34 -18.03
C LEU A 80 8.13 -1.82 -17.86
N VAL A 81 9.27 -1.16 -18.11
CA VAL A 81 9.39 0.30 -18.05
C VAL A 81 8.40 0.99 -19.01
N GLN A 82 8.26 0.48 -20.23
CA GLN A 82 7.29 1.02 -21.19
C GLN A 82 5.83 0.84 -20.74
N ALA A 83 5.48 -0.31 -20.18
CA ALA A 83 4.13 -0.58 -19.70
C ALA A 83 3.79 0.30 -18.49
N GLU A 84 4.74 0.47 -17.56
CA GLU A 84 4.62 1.37 -16.42
C GLU A 84 4.40 2.82 -16.88
N ALA A 85 5.22 3.31 -17.83
CA ALA A 85 5.07 4.67 -18.35
C ALA A 85 3.71 4.92 -19.00
N LYS A 86 3.16 3.94 -19.74
CA LYS A 86 1.82 4.04 -20.34
C LYS A 86 0.72 4.09 -19.28
N LEU A 87 0.80 3.21 -18.27
CA LEU A 87 -0.14 3.18 -17.16
C LEU A 87 -0.14 4.52 -16.40
N LEU A 88 1.03 5.00 -16.00
CA LEU A 88 1.15 6.24 -15.23
C LEU A 88 0.72 7.47 -16.05
N CYS A 89 1.06 7.53 -17.34
CA CYS A 89 0.62 8.62 -18.22
C CYS A 89 -0.92 8.69 -18.30
N GLU A 90 -1.58 7.56 -18.53
CA GLU A 90 -3.05 7.51 -18.61
C GLU A 90 -3.71 7.81 -17.25
N PHE A 91 -3.12 7.30 -16.17
CA PHE A 91 -3.60 7.56 -14.81
C PHE A 91 -3.47 9.05 -14.43
N HIS A 92 -2.33 9.68 -14.72
CA HIS A 92 -2.12 11.11 -14.50
C HIS A 92 -3.05 11.95 -15.37
N ARG A 93 -3.25 11.59 -16.64
CA ARG A 93 -4.19 12.27 -17.54
C ARG A 93 -5.60 12.24 -16.98
N TRP A 94 -6.04 11.09 -16.48
CA TRP A 94 -7.34 10.94 -15.83
C TRP A 94 -7.47 11.80 -14.57
N LEU A 95 -6.46 11.79 -13.70
CA LEU A 95 -6.48 12.53 -12.45
C LEU A 95 -6.26 14.05 -12.61
N ARG A 96 -5.82 14.49 -13.80
CA ARG A 96 -5.73 15.90 -14.22
C ARG A 96 -6.99 16.42 -14.92
N HIS A 97 -8.04 15.62 -15.02
CA HIS A 97 -9.32 16.07 -15.59
C HIS A 97 -9.77 17.39 -14.95
N GLU A 98 -10.34 18.29 -15.76
CA GLU A 98 -10.68 19.67 -15.35
C GLU A 98 -11.68 19.70 -14.19
N GLU A 99 -12.69 18.84 -14.25
CA GLU A 99 -13.69 18.66 -13.20
C GLU A 99 -13.09 18.30 -11.82
N LEU A 100 -11.92 17.65 -11.78
CA LEU A 100 -11.21 17.35 -10.53
C LEU A 100 -10.39 18.53 -9.99
N PHE A 101 -10.37 19.68 -10.67
CA PHE A 101 -9.59 20.85 -10.28
C PHE A 101 -9.92 21.30 -8.85
N GLU A 102 -11.19 21.45 -8.51
CA GLU A 102 -11.62 21.92 -7.19
C GLU A 102 -11.20 20.96 -6.06
N ILE A 103 -11.33 19.65 -6.28
CA ILE A 103 -10.82 18.62 -5.34
C ILE A 103 -9.32 18.78 -5.12
N ARG A 104 -8.54 18.91 -6.20
CA ARG A 104 -7.07 19.10 -6.11
C ARG A 104 -6.72 20.42 -5.41
N ALA A 105 -7.42 21.51 -5.74
CA ALA A 105 -7.19 22.84 -5.18
C ALA A 105 -7.46 22.90 -3.68
N ILE A 106 -8.54 22.30 -3.20
CA ILE A 106 -8.88 22.23 -1.77
C ILE A 106 -7.78 21.52 -0.97
N ILE A 107 -7.33 20.35 -1.45
CA ILE A 107 -6.28 19.57 -0.77
C ILE A 107 -4.95 20.34 -0.81
N ALA A 108 -4.58 20.90 -1.96
CA ALA A 108 -3.35 21.68 -2.13
C ALA A 108 -3.34 22.94 -1.25
N GLN A 109 -4.47 23.64 -1.12
CA GLN A 109 -4.60 24.82 -0.26
C GLN A 109 -4.46 24.44 1.21
N ALA A 110 -5.07 23.34 1.66
CA ALA A 110 -4.90 22.85 3.02
C ALA A 110 -3.45 22.43 3.31
N ALA A 111 -2.77 21.80 2.35
CA ALA A 111 -1.36 21.46 2.42
C ALA A 111 -0.48 22.72 2.57
N LYS A 112 -0.72 23.74 1.75
CA LYS A 112 -0.02 25.03 1.83
C LYS A 112 -0.21 25.70 3.18
N GLN A 113 -1.46 25.82 3.66
CA GLN A 113 -1.76 26.39 4.97
C GLN A 113 -1.09 25.62 6.11
N LYS A 114 -1.02 24.29 6.02
CA LYS A 114 -0.35 23.47 7.04
C LYS A 114 1.14 23.75 7.08
N THR A 115 1.78 23.88 5.92
CA THR A 115 3.19 24.27 5.80
C THR A 115 3.43 25.67 6.38
N GLU A 116 2.62 26.66 6.01
CA GLU A 116 2.80 28.05 6.45
C GLU A 116 2.61 28.21 7.97
N ASN A 117 1.68 27.47 8.56
CA ASN A 117 1.44 27.48 10.01
C ASN A 117 2.47 26.64 10.80
N PHE A 118 3.34 25.87 10.13
CA PHE A 118 4.31 25.02 10.80
C PHE A 118 5.53 25.86 11.21
N LEU A 119 5.63 26.17 12.51
CA LEU A 119 6.82 26.77 13.10
C LEU A 119 7.89 25.69 13.34
N PRO A 120 9.05 25.74 12.66
CA PRO A 120 10.13 24.79 12.92
C PRO A 120 10.65 25.02 14.35
N SER A 121 10.51 24.03 15.23
CA SER A 121 11.20 24.04 16.52
C SER A 121 12.49 23.21 16.41
N GLN A 122 13.50 23.53 17.24
CA GLN A 122 14.80 22.85 17.21
C GLN A 122 14.72 21.32 17.46
N HIS A 123 13.56 20.81 17.88
CA HIS A 123 13.31 19.39 18.13
C HIS A 123 12.28 18.74 17.20
N ASN A 124 11.65 19.49 16.28
CA ASN A 124 10.60 18.95 15.42
C ASN A 124 11.05 18.90 13.96
N THR A 125 11.72 17.79 13.61
CA THR A 125 12.12 17.45 12.23
C THR A 125 10.99 16.89 11.38
N HIS A 126 9.76 16.81 11.91
CA HIS A 126 8.65 16.20 11.20
C HIS A 126 8.09 17.16 10.13
N VAL A 127 8.05 16.70 8.88
CA VAL A 127 7.42 17.45 7.77
C VAL A 127 5.91 17.49 7.99
N PRO A 128 5.22 18.63 7.84
CA PRO A 128 3.77 18.68 7.91
C PRO A 128 3.15 17.73 6.86
N THR A 129 2.23 16.85 7.29
CA THR A 129 1.58 15.88 6.40
C THR A 129 0.10 16.14 6.25
N ILE A 130 -0.46 15.91 5.06
CA ILE A 130 -1.91 15.84 4.85
C ILE A 130 -2.28 14.38 4.64
N ASP A 131 -3.35 13.93 5.29
CA ASP A 131 -3.81 12.54 5.17
C ASP A 131 -5.07 12.49 4.30
N ILE A 132 -5.01 11.71 3.22
CA ILE A 132 -6.15 11.38 2.37
C ILE A 132 -6.51 9.93 2.61
N PHE A 133 -7.67 9.72 3.21
CA PHE A 133 -8.25 8.42 3.42
C PHE A 133 -9.05 8.01 2.18
N LEU A 134 -8.48 7.13 1.35
CA LEU A 134 -9.03 6.69 0.09
C LEU A 134 -9.89 5.43 0.28
N THR A 135 -11.13 5.48 -0.19
CA THR A 135 -12.05 4.34 -0.25
C THR A 135 -12.48 4.12 -1.70
N CYS A 136 -12.35 2.91 -2.23
CA CYS A 136 -12.87 2.56 -3.56
C CYS A 136 -13.93 1.47 -3.45
N ASN A 137 -14.91 1.47 -4.37
CA ASN A 137 -15.99 0.48 -4.38
C ASN A 137 -15.67 -0.82 -5.12
N CYS A 138 -14.58 -0.87 -5.89
CA CYS A 138 -14.15 -2.05 -6.64
C CYS A 138 -12.63 -2.27 -6.52
N GLN A 139 -12.20 -3.51 -6.75
CA GLN A 139 -10.81 -3.92 -6.56
C GLN A 139 -9.89 -3.33 -7.64
N GLU A 140 -10.42 -3.11 -8.85
CA GLU A 140 -9.72 -2.49 -9.97
C GLU A 140 -9.24 -1.09 -9.59
N LEU A 141 -10.14 -0.26 -9.03
CA LEU A 141 -9.78 1.07 -8.54
C LEU A 141 -8.84 0.98 -7.33
N CYS A 142 -9.04 0.04 -6.41
CA CYS A 142 -8.14 -0.16 -5.28
C CYS A 142 -6.70 -0.47 -5.72
N ARG A 143 -6.47 -1.12 -6.85
CA ARG A 143 -5.13 -1.52 -7.30
C ARG A 143 -4.35 -0.40 -8.00
N LEU A 144 -5.01 0.70 -8.37
CA LEU A 144 -4.35 1.82 -9.05
C LEU A 144 -3.30 2.49 -8.13
N PRO A 145 -2.23 3.08 -8.71
CA PRO A 145 -1.12 3.65 -7.96
C PRO A 145 -1.45 5.06 -7.43
N TRP A 146 -2.48 5.19 -6.60
CA TRP A 146 -2.96 6.47 -6.07
C TRP A 146 -1.86 7.33 -5.44
N GLU A 147 -0.85 6.69 -4.87
CA GLU A 147 0.30 7.34 -4.23
C GLU A 147 1.11 8.23 -5.21
N VAL A 148 0.95 8.04 -6.53
CA VAL A 148 1.56 8.88 -7.57
C VAL A 148 0.69 10.05 -7.99
N TRP A 149 -0.45 10.28 -7.32
CA TRP A 149 -1.34 11.38 -7.66
C TRP A 149 -0.72 12.72 -7.28
N GLU A 150 -0.35 13.48 -8.31
CA GLU A 150 0.25 14.81 -8.20
C GLU A 150 -0.84 15.86 -7.90
N ILE A 151 -1.16 16.03 -6.61
CA ILE A 151 -2.11 17.05 -6.15
C ILE A 151 -1.42 18.38 -5.85
N THR A 152 -0.15 18.33 -5.42
CA THR A 152 0.63 19.49 -4.95
C THR A 152 1.47 20.13 -6.05
N GLU A 153 0.98 20.14 -7.29
CA GLU A 153 1.62 20.84 -8.41
C GLU A 153 1.83 22.35 -8.11
N PHE A 154 1.24 22.84 -7.02
CA PHE A 154 1.32 24.21 -6.52
C PHE A 154 2.20 24.34 -5.26
N ALA A 155 3.51 24.12 -5.37
CA ALA A 155 4.55 24.63 -4.46
C ALA A 155 4.47 24.28 -2.94
N ALA A 156 3.60 23.37 -2.50
CA ALA A 156 3.51 23.01 -1.08
C ALA A 156 4.55 21.94 -0.71
N SER A 157 5.38 22.22 0.30
CA SER A 157 6.36 21.27 0.86
C SER A 157 5.75 20.23 1.82
N SER A 158 4.43 20.25 2.02
CA SER A 158 3.73 19.26 2.84
C SER A 158 3.64 17.93 2.12
N LYS A 159 3.94 16.83 2.83
CA LYS A 159 3.84 15.47 2.28
C LYS A 159 2.39 14.99 2.34
N ILE A 160 1.79 14.69 1.19
CA ILE A 160 0.50 14.00 1.14
C ILE A 160 0.73 12.51 1.43
N ARG A 161 -0.07 11.96 2.33
CA ARG A 161 -0.13 10.53 2.63
C ARG A 161 -1.48 9.99 2.21
N ILE A 162 -1.47 8.94 1.40
CA ILE A 162 -2.69 8.21 1.05
C ILE A 162 -2.82 7.02 1.98
N VAL A 163 -3.99 6.90 2.60
CA VAL A 163 -4.35 5.81 3.51
C VAL A 163 -5.53 5.09 2.91
N ARG A 164 -5.37 3.82 2.55
CA ARG A 164 -6.42 3.03 1.94
C ARG A 164 -7.37 2.52 3.03
N GLN A 165 -8.67 2.70 2.82
CA GLN A 165 -9.73 2.27 3.73
C GLN A 165 -10.70 1.32 3.00
N PRO A 166 -11.22 0.31 3.71
CA PRO A 166 -12.27 -0.53 3.18
C PRO A 166 -13.58 0.26 3.05
N ILE A 167 -14.42 -0.13 2.09
CA ILE A 167 -15.75 0.48 1.89
C ILE A 167 -16.68 0.29 3.09
N ASN A 168 -16.57 -0.86 3.76
CA ASN A 168 -17.33 -1.19 4.94
C ASN A 168 -16.40 -1.18 6.15
N ILE A 169 -16.69 -0.30 7.10
CA ILE A 169 -16.09 -0.30 8.43
C ILE A 169 -17.18 -0.79 9.38
N HIS A 170 -17.17 -2.09 9.67
CA HIS A 170 -18.22 -2.74 10.48
C HIS A 170 -18.07 -2.48 11.99
N ASP A 171 -16.86 -2.19 12.44
CA ASP A 171 -16.58 -1.91 13.84
C ASP A 171 -16.47 -0.41 14.10
N THR A 172 -16.88 0.00 15.31
CA THR A 172 -16.54 1.35 15.78
C THR A 172 -15.01 1.51 15.74
N PRO A 173 -14.48 2.63 15.22
CA PRO A 173 -13.04 2.85 15.26
C PRO A 173 -12.61 2.68 16.72
N VAL A 174 -11.79 1.65 16.98
CA VAL A 174 -11.27 1.39 18.32
C VAL A 174 -10.74 2.73 18.80
N ASN A 175 -11.31 3.24 19.89
CA ASN A 175 -10.99 4.56 20.38
C ASN A 175 -9.54 4.50 20.88
N TYR A 176 -8.57 4.69 19.98
CA TYR A 176 -7.13 4.64 20.25
C TYR A 176 -6.68 5.73 21.23
N GLN A 177 -7.62 6.51 21.76
CA GLN A 177 -7.45 7.59 22.74
C GLN A 177 -6.81 7.15 24.08
N SER A 178 -6.40 5.89 24.24
CA SER A 178 -5.77 5.44 25.49
C SER A 178 -4.79 4.29 25.36
N LYS A 179 -4.13 4.08 24.20
CA LYS A 179 -2.86 3.36 24.26
C LYS A 179 -1.79 4.38 24.65
N PRO A 180 -1.12 4.26 25.82
CA PRO A 180 -0.02 5.15 26.15
C PRO A 180 0.95 5.16 24.97
N CYS A 181 1.44 6.34 24.58
CA CYS A 181 2.51 6.46 23.60
C CYS A 181 3.62 5.51 24.02
N ARG A 182 3.69 4.35 23.37
CA ARG A 182 4.74 3.38 23.65
C ARG A 182 6.02 4.02 23.15
N GLY A 183 7.06 4.00 23.99
CA GLY A 183 8.35 4.61 23.64
C GLY A 183 8.99 4.02 22.38
N LYS A 184 8.56 2.83 21.95
CA LYS A 184 9.00 2.16 20.72
C LYS A 184 7.81 1.54 19.99
N ALA A 185 7.81 1.66 18.66
CA ALA A 185 6.84 0.96 17.81
C ALA A 185 7.09 -0.55 17.89
N ARG A 186 6.03 -1.36 17.84
CA ARG A 186 6.12 -2.83 17.85
C ARG A 186 5.99 -3.38 16.44
N VAL A 187 6.96 -4.19 16.03
CA VAL A 187 7.05 -4.83 14.72
C VAL A 187 6.97 -6.34 14.90
N LEU A 188 5.94 -6.97 14.32
CA LEU A 188 5.89 -8.42 14.17
C LEU A 188 6.40 -8.79 12.78
N ALA A 189 7.53 -9.49 12.72
CA ALA A 189 8.14 -9.98 11.50
C ALA A 189 7.88 -11.48 11.34
N ILE A 190 6.98 -11.83 10.43
CA ILE A 190 6.64 -13.21 10.07
C ILE A 190 7.52 -13.65 8.90
N LEU A 191 8.42 -14.60 9.13
CA LEU A 191 9.25 -15.24 8.12
C LEU A 191 8.56 -16.55 7.70
N GLY A 192 8.05 -16.59 6.48
CA GLY A 192 7.29 -17.70 5.93
C GLY A 192 8.17 -18.80 5.36
N ASP A 193 7.65 -19.48 4.33
CA ASP A 193 8.37 -20.53 3.61
C ASP A 193 9.60 -19.94 2.91
N ASP A 194 10.79 -20.41 3.31
CA ASP A 194 12.09 -20.00 2.79
C ASP A 194 12.55 -20.84 1.59
N THR A 195 11.70 -21.72 1.04
CA THR A 195 12.04 -22.55 -0.12
C THR A 195 12.49 -21.69 -1.31
N GLY A 196 13.80 -21.70 -1.60
CA GLY A 196 14.39 -20.89 -2.67
C GLY A 196 14.57 -19.40 -2.34
N LEU A 197 14.41 -19.00 -1.07
CA LEU A 197 14.61 -17.65 -0.55
C LEU A 197 15.66 -17.66 0.57
N ASN A 198 16.34 -16.54 0.80
CA ASN A 198 17.25 -16.37 1.93
C ASN A 198 16.89 -15.09 2.68
N PHE A 199 16.23 -15.25 3.83
CA PHE A 199 15.76 -14.13 4.65
C PHE A 199 16.85 -13.51 5.54
N GLN A 200 18.13 -13.87 5.39
CA GLN A 200 19.17 -13.33 6.26
C GLN A 200 19.26 -11.80 6.14
N VAL A 201 19.20 -11.28 4.91
CA VAL A 201 19.24 -9.82 4.65
C VAL A 201 17.98 -9.15 5.17
N ASP A 202 16.80 -9.73 4.93
CA ASP A 202 15.53 -9.21 5.43
C ASP A 202 15.52 -9.15 6.97
N ARG A 203 15.99 -10.23 7.60
CA ARG A 203 16.11 -10.34 9.06
C ARG A 203 17.06 -9.30 9.63
N GLU A 204 18.22 -9.11 9.02
CA GLU A 204 19.20 -8.09 9.45
C GLU A 204 18.63 -6.68 9.30
N ALA A 205 17.97 -6.39 8.18
CA ALA A 205 17.33 -5.11 7.92
C ALA A 205 16.25 -4.80 8.96
N VAL A 206 15.33 -5.74 9.23
CA VAL A 206 14.27 -5.54 10.23
C VAL A 206 14.87 -5.46 11.65
N LYS A 207 15.88 -6.28 11.96
CA LYS A 207 16.56 -6.25 13.26
C LYS A 207 17.29 -4.93 13.51
N SER A 208 17.78 -4.26 12.47
CA SER A 208 18.40 -2.94 12.57
C SER A 208 17.48 -1.86 13.16
N LEU A 209 16.16 -2.09 13.17
CA LEU A 209 15.15 -1.20 13.76
C LEU A 209 15.07 -1.28 15.29
N SER A 210 15.72 -2.28 15.92
CA SER A 210 15.69 -2.49 17.39
C SER A 210 16.01 -1.26 18.27
N PRO A 211 16.85 -0.28 17.84
CA PRO A 211 17.05 0.96 18.57
C PRO A 211 15.76 1.79 18.74
N ILE A 212 14.87 1.76 17.74
CA ILE A 212 13.65 2.59 17.66
C ILE A 212 12.34 1.79 17.70
N ALA A 213 12.42 0.46 17.63
CA ALA A 213 11.28 -0.46 17.61
C ALA A 213 11.52 -1.72 18.46
N GLU A 214 10.46 -2.29 19.03
CA GLU A 214 10.44 -3.65 19.57
C GLU A 214 10.13 -4.61 18.42
N VAL A 215 11.11 -5.44 18.04
CA VAL A 215 10.99 -6.37 16.91
C VAL A 215 10.84 -7.79 17.42
N GLU A 216 9.77 -8.46 17.03
CA GLU A 216 9.53 -9.89 17.30
C GLU A 216 9.52 -10.67 15.98
N PHE A 217 10.31 -11.74 15.92
CA PHE A 217 10.34 -12.63 14.75
C PHE A 217 9.56 -13.90 15.03
N VAL A 218 8.67 -14.28 14.11
CA VAL A 218 7.96 -15.56 14.10
C VAL A 218 8.18 -16.20 12.75
N GLY A 219 8.53 -17.48 12.70
CA GLY A 219 8.70 -18.16 11.43
C GLY A 219 8.89 -19.64 11.62
N TRP A 220 8.83 -20.37 10.51
CA TRP A 220 9.08 -21.80 10.49
C TRP A 220 10.53 -22.11 10.87
N GLN A 221 10.72 -23.18 11.65
CA GLN A 221 12.02 -23.77 11.88
C GLN A 221 12.00 -25.22 11.38
N PRO A 222 13.09 -25.72 10.75
CA PRO A 222 13.14 -27.05 10.14
C PRO A 222 12.70 -28.23 11.04
N HIS A 223 12.72 -28.07 12.36
CA HIS A 223 12.38 -29.10 13.34
C HIS A 223 11.05 -28.86 14.07
N GLU A 224 10.29 -27.81 13.74
CA GLU A 224 9.02 -27.47 14.39
C GLU A 224 7.85 -28.23 13.73
N ARG A 225 6.90 -28.72 14.56
CA ARG A 225 5.70 -29.37 14.03
C ARG A 225 4.80 -28.34 13.34
N GLN A 226 4.42 -28.64 12.11
CA GLN A 226 3.58 -27.83 11.23
C GLN A 226 2.31 -27.25 11.87
N ALA A 227 1.59 -28.03 12.69
CA ALA A 227 0.37 -27.55 13.38
C ALA A 227 0.67 -26.46 14.43
N GLN A 228 1.82 -26.55 15.11
CA GLN A 228 2.23 -25.60 16.15
C GLN A 228 2.58 -24.23 15.56
N LEU A 229 3.04 -24.20 14.31
CA LEU A 229 3.41 -22.96 13.63
C LEU A 229 2.19 -22.05 13.38
N LYS A 230 1.06 -22.61 12.95
CA LYS A 230 -0.17 -21.84 12.74
C LYS A 230 -0.64 -21.20 14.04
N ASP A 231 -0.70 -21.99 15.13
CA ASP A 231 -1.11 -21.50 16.44
C ASP A 231 -0.17 -20.43 16.98
N LYS A 232 1.15 -20.60 16.77
CA LYS A 232 2.17 -19.62 17.15
C LYS A 232 2.00 -18.30 16.42
N ILE A 233 1.78 -18.33 15.09
CA ILE A 233 1.54 -17.13 14.29
C ILE A 233 0.23 -16.46 14.71
N VAL A 234 -0.86 -17.23 14.87
CA VAL A 234 -2.15 -16.69 15.32
C VAL A 234 -2.03 -16.07 16.72
N LYS A 235 -1.32 -16.72 17.64
CA LYS A 235 -1.06 -16.21 18.99
C LYS A 235 -0.24 -14.92 18.96
N ALA A 236 0.79 -14.87 18.12
CA ALA A 236 1.61 -13.67 17.96
C ALA A 236 0.79 -12.51 17.39
N ILE A 237 0.00 -12.73 16.34
CA ILE A 237 -0.89 -11.73 15.75
C ILE A 237 -1.90 -11.21 16.78
N LYS A 238 -2.43 -12.10 17.63
CA LYS A 238 -3.42 -11.79 18.69
C LYS A 238 -2.80 -11.26 19.99
N ASP A 239 -1.52 -10.89 20.02
CA ASP A 239 -0.92 -10.27 21.22
C ASP A 239 -1.77 -9.07 21.67
N GLU A 240 -2.25 -9.09 22.92
CA GLU A 240 -3.13 -8.05 23.49
C GLU A 240 -2.49 -6.67 23.49
N ARG A 241 -1.15 -6.62 23.54
CA ARG A 241 -0.43 -5.35 23.36
C ARG A 241 -0.71 -4.80 21.95
N GLY A 242 -0.89 -5.63 20.94
CA GLY A 242 -1.11 -5.25 19.55
C GLY A 242 0.17 -4.77 18.87
N TRP A 243 0.12 -4.72 17.53
CA TRP A 243 1.26 -4.41 16.67
C TRP A 243 1.05 -3.08 15.94
N ASP A 244 2.12 -2.31 15.80
CA ASP A 244 2.12 -1.08 15.00
C ASP A 244 2.47 -1.40 13.55
N ILE A 245 3.30 -2.42 13.33
CA ILE A 245 3.73 -2.91 12.01
C ILE A 245 3.68 -4.44 11.99
N LEU A 246 3.07 -5.00 10.94
CA LEU A 246 3.19 -6.41 10.58
C LEU A 246 4.00 -6.50 9.29
N PHE A 247 5.12 -7.20 9.35
CA PHE A 247 6.01 -7.48 8.23
C PHE A 247 5.93 -8.97 7.90
N PHE A 248 5.78 -9.31 6.62
CA PHE A 248 5.81 -10.70 6.15
C PHE A 248 6.85 -10.83 5.03
N ALA A 249 7.69 -11.86 5.12
CA ALA A 249 8.62 -12.25 4.06
C ALA A 249 8.45 -13.73 3.76
N GLY A 250 8.11 -14.07 2.51
CA GLY A 250 7.84 -15.44 2.08
C GLY A 250 7.07 -15.48 0.77
N HIS A 251 6.73 -16.69 0.32
CA HIS A 251 5.90 -16.85 -0.86
C HIS A 251 4.46 -16.42 -0.57
N SER A 252 3.87 -15.67 -1.49
CA SER A 252 2.46 -15.33 -1.46
C SER A 252 1.83 -15.60 -2.82
N ASN A 253 0.55 -15.95 -2.83
CA ASN A 253 -0.22 -16.07 -4.06
C ASN A 253 -1.56 -15.36 -3.89
N GLU A 254 -1.97 -14.63 -4.92
CA GLU A 254 -3.31 -14.06 -4.96
C GLU A 254 -4.25 -15.09 -5.60
N ASN A 255 -5.35 -15.41 -4.94
CA ASN A 255 -6.40 -16.26 -5.49
C ASN A 255 -7.74 -15.54 -5.34
N LEU A 256 -8.51 -15.49 -6.43
CA LEU A 256 -9.80 -14.80 -6.53
C LEU A 256 -10.81 -15.27 -5.45
N ASN A 257 -10.69 -16.51 -4.98
CA ASN A 257 -11.64 -17.09 -4.03
C ASN A 257 -11.25 -16.93 -2.56
N THR A 258 -9.98 -16.70 -2.25
CA THR A 258 -9.47 -16.71 -0.86
C THR A 258 -8.83 -15.38 -0.43
N GLY A 259 -8.90 -14.34 -1.28
CA GLY A 259 -8.34 -13.00 -1.00
C GLY A 259 -6.81 -12.92 -1.05
N GLY A 260 -6.13 -14.05 -0.83
CA GLY A 260 -4.68 -14.21 -0.87
C GLY A 260 -4.20 -15.31 0.07
N GLU A 261 -3.08 -15.93 -0.28
CA GLU A 261 -2.43 -16.98 0.50
C GLU A 261 -0.99 -16.58 0.83
N LEU A 262 -0.60 -16.74 2.09
CA LEU A 262 0.76 -16.54 2.59
C LEU A 262 1.36 -17.89 2.98
N ALA A 263 2.37 -18.35 2.25
CA ALA A 263 3.07 -19.59 2.56
C ALA A 263 3.94 -19.40 3.80
N ILE A 264 3.64 -20.13 4.87
CA ILE A 264 4.33 -20.02 6.16
C ILE A 264 5.35 -21.13 6.38
N ALA A 265 5.21 -22.25 5.66
CA ALA A 265 6.13 -23.38 5.63
C ALA A 265 5.87 -24.20 4.35
N PRO A 266 6.77 -25.10 3.93
CA PRO A 266 6.55 -25.96 2.78
C PRO A 266 5.20 -26.71 2.86
N GLY A 267 4.32 -26.45 1.88
CA GLY A 267 2.99 -27.05 1.80
C GLY A 267 1.94 -26.47 2.76
N ILE A 268 2.21 -25.34 3.43
CA ILE A 268 1.31 -24.72 4.40
C ILE A 268 1.15 -23.23 4.14
N SER A 269 -0.09 -22.79 4.00
CA SER A 269 -0.46 -21.39 3.87
C SER A 269 -1.43 -20.91 4.94
N LEU A 270 -1.46 -19.58 5.13
CA LEU A 270 -2.53 -18.82 5.77
C LEU A 270 -3.35 -18.13 4.68
N SER A 271 -4.68 -18.22 4.76
CA SER A 271 -5.59 -17.52 3.85
C SER A 271 -6.12 -16.25 4.51
N MET A 272 -6.27 -15.18 3.73
CA MET A 272 -6.78 -13.88 4.19
C MET A 272 -8.24 -13.70 3.78
N ILE A 273 -9.13 -14.48 4.41
CA ILE A 273 -10.59 -14.41 4.25
C ILE A 273 -11.19 -13.65 5.43
#